data_AF-A0A9P1GZ74-F1
#
_entry.id   AF-A0A9P1GZ74-F1
#
_cell.length_a   1.000
_cell.length_b   1.000
_cell.length_c   1.000
_cell.angle_alpha   90.00
_cell.angle_beta   90.00
_cell.angle_gamma   90.00
#
_symmetry.space_group_name_H-M   'P 1'
#
loop_
_entity.id
_entity.type
_entity.pdbx_description
1 polymer ?
#
loop_
_entity_poly.entity_id
_entity_poly.type
_entity_poly.pdbx_seq_one_letter_code
_entity_poly.pdbx_strand_id
1 'polypeptide(L)'
;MLSIHAALQSSIQTYVEELEKAQQKHTAATGGEQGRDRSFWLEAPHPPKCLPDMVEAYVGAAFVDSGYDYGTVQEFFERHVRPYFEDMTLYDSFANRHPVTYMASRLAREYGCKEWRVLVREDAPDAEEAGAGCVTGTEMAAGVLVHGKVFAAARGARAGVTPRWRRRERRWRLWTRWGGRSLELGSGAIVVWRVAR
;
A
#
# COMPACT_ATOMS: atom_id res chain seq x y z
N MET A 1 6.32 2.88 32.74
CA MET A 1 5.29 2.30 31.84
C MET A 1 4.16 3.27 31.43
N LEU A 2 4.18 4.55 31.80
CA LEU A 2 3.12 5.53 31.46
C LEU A 2 3.25 6.17 30.06
N SER A 3 4.43 6.07 29.43
CA SER A 3 4.72 6.80 28.18
C SER A 3 4.04 6.22 26.93
N ILE A 4 3.82 4.90 26.86
CA ILE A 4 3.22 4.24 25.69
C ILE A 4 1.74 4.65 25.54
N HIS A 5 1.03 4.80 26.66
CA HIS A 5 -0.37 5.22 26.66
C HIS A 5 -0.52 6.68 26.17
N ALA A 6 0.38 7.58 26.59
CA ALA A 6 0.34 8.98 26.16
C ALA A 6 0.62 9.13 24.66
N ALA A 7 1.58 8.37 24.12
CA ALA A 7 1.88 8.38 22.68
C ALA A 7 0.71 7.85 21.85
N LEU A 8 0.08 6.76 22.29
CA LEU A 8 -1.10 6.20 21.62
C LEU A 8 -2.28 7.17 21.66
N GLN A 9 -2.56 7.75 22.82
CA GLN A 9 -3.65 8.71 23.00
C GLN A 9 -3.46 9.95 22.11
N SER A 10 -2.24 10.48 22.05
CA SER A 10 -1.91 11.57 21.13
C SER A 10 -2.12 11.18 19.67
N SER A 11 -1.68 9.98 19.26
CA SER A 11 -1.88 9.49 17.89
C SER A 11 -3.36 9.34 17.53
N ILE A 12 -4.20 8.87 18.47
CA ILE A 12 -5.64 8.75 18.27
C ILE A 12 -6.26 10.14 18.13
N GLN A 13 -5.89 11.09 19.01
CA GLN A 13 -6.41 12.45 18.96
C GLN A 13 -6.05 13.14 17.63
N THR A 14 -4.79 13.06 17.20
CA THR A 14 -4.37 13.63 15.91
C THR A 14 -5.12 13.01 14.74
N TYR A 15 -5.33 11.68 14.75
CA TYR A 15 -6.12 11.02 13.71
C TYR A 15 -7.55 11.55 13.65
N VAL A 16 -8.21 11.69 14.81
CA VAL A 16 -9.58 12.21 14.91
C VAL A 16 -9.64 13.65 14.38
N GLU A 17 -8.72 14.52 14.81
CA GLU A 17 -8.68 15.92 14.36
C GLU A 17 -8.47 16.03 12.83
N GLU A 18 -7.60 15.21 12.25
CA GLU A 18 -7.38 15.21 10.79
C GLU A 18 -8.59 14.65 10.03
N LEU A 19 -9.26 13.64 10.57
CA LEU A 19 -10.48 13.07 9.98
C LEU A 19 -11.64 14.07 9.99
N GLU A 20 -11.84 14.78 11.10
CA GLU A 20 -12.85 15.84 11.21
C GLU A 20 -12.59 17.00 10.25
N LYS A 21 -11.32 17.42 10.12
CA LYS A 21 -10.91 18.43 9.13
C LYS A 21 -11.20 17.97 7.71
N ALA A 22 -10.90 16.71 7.37
CA ALA A 22 -11.20 16.14 6.06
C ALA A 22 -12.71 16.15 5.79
N GLN A 23 -13.51 15.75 6.78
CA GLN A 23 -14.97 15.76 6.69
C GLN A 23 -15.53 17.18 6.49
N GLN A 24 -15.03 18.17 7.22
CA GLN A 24 -15.47 19.57 7.09
C GLN A 24 -15.10 20.16 5.72
N LYS A 25 -13.88 19.92 5.23
CA LYS A 25 -13.47 20.34 3.89
C LYS A 25 -14.35 19.72 2.81
N HIS A 26 -14.63 18.43 2.92
CA HIS A 26 -15.49 17.71 1.99
C HIS A 26 -16.93 18.23 2.01
N THR A 27 -17.49 18.46 3.20
CA THR A 27 -18.85 19.03 3.38
C THR A 27 -18.95 20.45 2.80
N ALA A 28 -17.91 21.27 2.96
CA ALA A 28 -17.86 22.61 2.38
C ALA A 28 -17.76 22.57 0.84
N ALA A 29 -17.03 21.59 0.28
CA ALA A 29 -16.87 21.43 -1.16
C ALA A 29 -18.14 20.89 -1.84
N THR A 30 -18.91 20.03 -1.17
CA THR A 30 -20.17 19.45 -1.69
C THR A 30 -21.40 20.30 -1.42
N GLY A 31 -21.24 21.52 -0.89
CA GLY A 31 -22.34 22.48 -0.73
C GLY A 31 -23.42 22.03 0.27
N GLY A 32 -23.10 21.12 1.18
CA GLY A 32 -24.06 20.60 2.14
C GLY A 32 -25.08 19.62 1.57
N GLU A 33 -24.81 18.96 0.44
CA GLU A 33 -25.52 17.73 0.06
C GLU A 33 -25.21 16.62 1.08
N GLN A 34 -25.86 16.72 2.24
CA GLN A 34 -25.85 15.74 3.30
C GLN A 34 -26.45 14.45 2.76
N GLY A 35 -25.62 13.55 2.23
CA GLY A 35 -26.02 12.16 2.11
C GLY A 35 -25.42 11.33 0.99
N ARG A 36 -24.80 11.92 -0.04
CA ARG A 36 -24.37 11.11 -1.20
C ARG A 36 -22.88 10.80 -1.25
N ASP A 37 -22.04 11.79 -1.03
CA ASP A 37 -20.60 11.58 -1.10
C ASP A 37 -20.01 11.52 0.30
N ARG A 38 -19.62 10.31 0.73
CA ARG A 38 -19.00 10.06 2.05
C ARG A 38 -17.49 9.81 1.92
N SER A 39 -16.88 10.25 0.83
CA SER A 39 -15.51 9.87 0.43
C SER A 39 -14.40 10.70 1.08
N PHE A 40 -14.73 11.53 2.08
CA PHE A 40 -13.76 12.36 2.81
C PHE A 40 -12.61 11.56 3.46
N TRP A 41 -12.88 10.31 3.82
CA TRP A 41 -11.90 9.43 4.46
C TRP A 41 -10.78 8.97 3.50
N LEU A 42 -10.92 9.16 2.18
CA LEU A 42 -9.86 8.89 1.19
C LEU A 42 -8.65 9.84 1.33
N GLU A 43 -8.89 11.06 1.83
CA GLU A 43 -7.86 12.07 2.05
C GLU A 43 -7.33 12.07 3.49
N ALA A 44 -7.97 11.30 4.37
CA ALA A 44 -7.59 11.21 5.77
C ALA A 44 -6.34 10.34 5.96
N PRO A 45 -5.51 10.62 6.97
CA PRO A 45 -4.38 9.76 7.32
C PRO A 45 -4.86 8.37 7.72
N HIS A 46 -3.98 7.37 7.64
CA HIS A 46 -4.32 6.03 8.10
C HIS A 46 -4.56 6.01 9.62
N PRO A 47 -5.60 5.29 10.11
CA PRO A 47 -5.85 5.17 11.53
C PRO A 47 -4.70 4.42 12.24
N PRO A 48 -4.43 4.73 13.51
CA PRO A 48 -3.59 3.86 14.35
C PRO A 48 -4.24 2.47 14.44
N LYS A 49 -3.43 1.41 14.33
CA LYS A 49 -3.89 0.01 14.22
C LYS A 49 -4.85 -0.44 15.31
N CYS A 50 -4.70 0.09 16.53
CA CYS A 50 -5.58 -0.25 17.63
C CYS A 50 -7.07 0.05 17.35
N LEU A 51 -7.38 1.06 16.53
CA LEU A 51 -8.77 1.41 16.23
C LEU A 51 -9.44 0.36 15.33
N PRO A 52 -8.87 -0.05 14.17
CA PRO A 52 -9.34 -1.22 13.44
C PRO A 52 -9.42 -2.49 14.29
N ASP A 53 -8.38 -2.80 15.06
CA ASP A 53 -8.35 -3.99 15.92
C ASP A 53 -9.50 -3.99 16.95
N MET A 54 -9.84 -2.82 17.51
CA MET A 54 -10.97 -2.65 18.42
C MET A 54 -12.32 -2.85 17.72
N VAL A 55 -12.48 -2.35 16.50
CA VAL A 55 -13.71 -2.57 15.70
C VAL A 55 -13.86 -4.05 15.35
N GLU A 56 -12.78 -4.72 14.94
CA GLU A 56 -12.78 -6.16 14.67
C GLU A 56 -13.14 -6.98 15.92
N ALA A 57 -12.54 -6.64 17.07
CA ALA A 57 -12.87 -7.27 18.35
C ALA A 57 -14.32 -7.02 18.77
N TYR A 58 -14.85 -5.81 18.55
CA TYR A 58 -16.24 -5.47 18.86
C TYR A 58 -17.23 -6.27 18.00
N VAL A 59 -16.97 -6.39 16.69
CA VAL A 59 -17.78 -7.22 15.80
C VAL A 59 -17.74 -8.68 16.23
N GLY A 60 -16.57 -9.19 16.62
CA GLY A 60 -16.43 -10.53 17.18
C GLY A 60 -17.22 -10.72 18.49
N ALA A 61 -17.21 -9.73 19.38
CA ALA A 61 -17.97 -9.76 20.61
C ALA A 61 -19.49 -9.76 20.35
N ALA A 62 -19.96 -8.91 19.43
CA ALA A 62 -21.38 -8.86 19.04
C ALA A 62 -21.84 -10.19 18.42
N PHE A 63 -20.99 -10.87 17.65
CA PHE A 63 -21.27 -12.19 17.10
C PHE A 63 -21.39 -13.28 18.17
N VAL A 64 -20.54 -13.25 19.21
CA VAL A 64 -20.65 -14.20 20.32
C VAL A 64 -21.89 -13.89 21.18
N ASP A 65 -22.17 -12.62 21.45
CA ASP A 65 -23.31 -12.16 22.25
C ASP A 65 -24.66 -12.47 21.58
N SER A 66 -24.72 -12.41 20.25
CA SER A 66 -25.91 -12.79 19.47
C SER A 66 -26.14 -14.30 19.36
N GLY A 67 -25.31 -15.12 20.03
CA GLY A 67 -25.40 -16.58 19.95
C GLY A 67 -24.91 -17.12 18.60
N TYR A 68 -23.88 -16.50 18.03
CA TYR A 68 -23.30 -16.83 16.73
C TYR A 68 -24.25 -16.57 15.54
N ASP A 69 -25.12 -15.57 15.68
CA ASP A 69 -25.98 -15.11 14.58
C ASP A 69 -25.24 -14.14 13.66
N TYR A 70 -25.08 -14.53 12.39
CA TYR A 70 -24.49 -13.69 11.35
C TYR A 70 -25.40 -12.53 10.92
N GLY A 71 -26.71 -12.60 11.16
CA GLY A 71 -27.64 -11.51 10.86
C GLY A 71 -27.26 -10.23 11.62
N THR A 72 -26.96 -10.37 12.91
CA THR A 72 -26.44 -9.26 13.75
C THR A 72 -25.16 -8.63 13.18
N VAL A 73 -24.22 -9.44 12.69
CA VAL A 73 -22.99 -8.93 12.06
C VAL A 73 -23.32 -8.23 10.75
N GLN A 74 -24.19 -8.81 9.91
CA GLN A 74 -24.59 -8.21 8.65
C GLN A 74 -25.26 -6.84 8.86
N GLU A 75 -26.17 -6.72 9.82
CA GLU A 75 -26.80 -5.44 10.18
C GLU A 75 -25.79 -4.38 10.61
N PHE A 76 -24.76 -4.79 11.38
CA PHE A 76 -23.67 -3.90 11.74
C PHE A 76 -22.95 -3.35 10.50
N PHE A 77 -22.57 -4.22 9.57
CA PHE A 77 -21.90 -3.80 8.33
C PHE A 77 -22.80 -2.96 7.43
N GLU A 78 -24.07 -3.33 7.28
CA GLU A 78 -25.04 -2.57 6.49
C GLU A 78 -25.26 -1.15 7.02
N ARG A 79 -25.29 -1.00 8.35
CA ARG A 79 -25.51 0.31 8.97
C ARG A 79 -24.25 1.18 9.05
N HIS A 80 -23.09 0.59 9.34
CA HIS A 80 -21.89 1.35 9.70
C HIS A 80 -20.80 1.33 8.63
N VAL A 81 -20.74 0.31 7.78
CA VAL A 81 -19.67 0.16 6.77
C VAL A 81 -20.19 0.49 5.38
N ARG A 82 -21.26 -0.18 4.94
CA ARG A 82 -21.83 -0.06 3.58
C ARG A 82 -22.02 1.38 3.09
N PRO A 83 -22.49 2.35 3.89
CA PRO A 83 -22.71 3.71 3.40
C PRO A 83 -21.44 4.43 2.89
N TYR A 84 -20.25 3.97 3.29
CA TYR A 84 -18.97 4.51 2.83
C TYR A 84 -18.44 3.84 1.55
N PHE A 85 -19.11 2.79 1.07
CA PHE A 85 -18.70 1.96 -0.08
C PHE A 85 -19.81 1.83 -1.13
N GLU A 86 -20.82 2.70 -1.12
CA GLU A 86 -21.91 2.65 -2.10
C GLU A 86 -21.42 2.96 -3.52
N ASP A 87 -20.51 3.94 -3.65
CA ASP A 87 -19.84 4.25 -4.91
C ASP A 87 -18.45 3.58 -4.99
N MET A 88 -18.40 2.41 -5.62
CA MET A 88 -17.15 1.68 -5.83
C MET A 88 -16.28 2.24 -6.97
N THR A 89 -16.79 3.19 -7.78
CA THR A 89 -16.03 3.76 -8.90
C THR A 89 -14.81 4.57 -8.44
N LEU A 90 -14.84 5.05 -7.20
CA LEU A 90 -13.70 5.68 -6.53
C LEU A 90 -12.50 4.72 -6.40
N TYR A 91 -12.77 3.42 -6.24
CA TYR A 91 -11.76 2.37 -6.09
C TYR A 91 -11.31 1.77 -7.42
N ASP A 92 -12.03 1.99 -8.52
CA ASP A 92 -11.68 1.46 -9.85
C ASP A 92 -10.30 1.96 -10.31
N SER A 93 -9.94 3.18 -9.93
CA SER A 93 -8.62 3.74 -10.24
C SER A 93 -7.48 2.99 -9.54
N PHE A 94 -7.73 2.40 -8.37
CA PHE A 94 -6.77 1.65 -7.57
C PHE A 94 -6.72 0.17 -7.98
N ALA A 95 -7.89 -0.45 -8.17
CA ALA A 95 -8.01 -1.87 -8.53
C ALA A 95 -7.58 -2.16 -9.98
N ASN A 96 -7.97 -1.31 -10.95
CA ASN A 96 -7.65 -1.53 -12.37
C ASN A 96 -6.23 -1.08 -12.75
N ARG A 97 -5.52 -0.37 -11.87
CA ARG A 97 -4.15 0.13 -12.12
C ARG A 97 -3.08 -0.49 -11.24
N HIS A 98 -3.39 -1.56 -10.50
CA HIS A 98 -2.36 -2.23 -9.72
C HIS A 98 -1.25 -2.73 -10.68
N PRO A 99 0.00 -2.26 -10.54
CA PRO A 99 1.03 -2.42 -11.57
C PRO A 99 1.35 -3.89 -11.85
N VAL A 100 1.24 -4.75 -10.84
CA VAL A 100 1.43 -6.20 -11.00
C VAL A 100 0.30 -6.83 -11.81
N THR A 101 -0.96 -6.43 -11.58
CA THR A 101 -2.13 -6.98 -12.29
C THR A 101 -2.13 -6.51 -13.73
N TYR A 102 -1.80 -5.24 -13.97
CA TYR A 102 -1.64 -4.70 -15.32
C TYR A 102 -0.51 -5.41 -16.07
N MET A 103 0.67 -5.57 -15.46
CA MET A 103 1.80 -6.29 -16.05
C MET A 103 1.46 -7.76 -16.34
N ALA A 104 0.84 -8.46 -15.37
CA ALA A 104 0.42 -9.85 -15.52
C ALA A 104 -0.53 -10.04 -16.72
N SER A 105 -1.53 -9.17 -16.85
CA SER A 105 -2.50 -9.23 -17.94
C SER A 105 -1.86 -8.94 -19.30
N ARG A 106 -0.95 -7.96 -19.39
CA ARG A 106 -0.16 -7.68 -20.61
C ARG A 106 0.70 -8.87 -21.00
N LEU A 107 1.51 -9.41 -20.07
CA LEU A 107 2.39 -10.56 -20.32
C LEU A 107 1.60 -11.77 -20.81
N ALA A 108 0.45 -12.07 -20.19
CA ALA A 108 -0.38 -13.20 -20.56
C ALA A 108 -1.14 -13.00 -21.89
N ARG A 109 -1.78 -11.83 -22.09
CA ARG A 109 -2.72 -11.62 -23.21
C ARG A 109 -2.03 -11.12 -24.48
N GLU A 110 -1.00 -10.31 -24.37
CA GLU A 110 -0.33 -9.71 -25.53
C GLU A 110 0.95 -10.45 -25.93
N TYR A 111 1.69 -10.95 -24.94
CA TYR A 111 2.97 -11.61 -25.17
C TYR A 111 2.90 -13.14 -25.01
N GLY A 112 1.76 -13.69 -24.57
CA GLY A 112 1.58 -15.13 -24.32
C GLY A 112 2.53 -15.70 -23.24
N CYS A 113 3.21 -14.84 -22.49
CA CYS A 113 4.23 -15.20 -21.52
C CYS A 113 3.58 -15.52 -20.17
N LYS A 114 3.70 -16.78 -19.76
CA LYS A 114 3.25 -17.26 -18.43
C LYS A 114 4.41 -17.45 -17.45
N GLU A 115 5.65 -17.46 -17.94
CA GLU A 115 6.85 -17.70 -17.13
C GLU A 115 7.47 -16.37 -16.66
N TRP A 116 6.78 -15.74 -15.70
CA TRP A 116 7.26 -14.56 -14.99
C TRP A 116 6.95 -14.68 -13.50
N ARG A 117 7.68 -13.93 -12.67
CA ARG A 117 7.51 -13.95 -11.21
C ARG A 117 7.95 -12.63 -10.59
N VAL A 118 7.22 -12.20 -9.56
CA VAL A 118 7.63 -11.07 -8.70
C VAL A 118 8.28 -11.67 -7.45
N LEU A 119 9.45 -11.16 -7.10
CA LEU A 119 10.15 -11.48 -5.87
C LEU A 119 10.20 -10.24 -4.99
N VAL A 120 9.90 -10.40 -3.71
CA VAL A 120 10.05 -9.37 -2.71
C VAL A 120 10.91 -9.95 -1.59
N ARG A 121 11.90 -9.19 -1.16
CA ARG A 121 12.84 -9.53 -0.09
C ARG A 121 12.91 -8.38 0.89
N GLU A 122 12.72 -8.69 2.16
CA GLU A 122 13.01 -7.78 3.28
C GLU A 122 14.48 -7.93 3.65
N ASP A 123 15.19 -6.80 3.66
CA ASP A 123 16.59 -6.68 4.04
C ASP A 123 16.69 -5.75 5.27
N ALA A 124 17.58 -6.11 6.21
CA ALA A 124 17.99 -5.18 7.24
C ALA A 124 18.74 -3.99 6.58
N PRO A 125 18.54 -2.75 7.03
CA PRO A 125 19.29 -1.60 6.53
C PRO A 125 20.79 -1.81 6.77
N ASP A 126 21.62 -1.28 5.89
CA ASP A 126 23.06 -1.32 6.08
C ASP A 126 23.44 -0.61 7.40
N ALA A 127 24.12 -1.34 8.28
CA ALA A 127 24.45 -0.89 9.63
C ALA A 127 25.34 0.36 9.64
N GLU A 128 26.15 0.56 8.60
CA GLU A 128 27.02 1.74 8.47
C GLU A 128 26.26 3.00 7.99
N GLU A 129 25.25 2.86 7.14
CA GLU A 129 24.44 4.01 6.66
C GLU A 129 23.28 4.35 7.63
N ALA A 130 22.74 3.38 8.38
CA ALA A 130 21.53 3.56 9.17
C ALA A 130 21.75 3.88 10.66
N GLY A 131 22.95 3.61 11.22
CA GLY A 131 23.22 3.84 12.65
C GLY A 131 22.17 3.17 13.54
N ALA A 132 21.60 3.89 14.53
CA ALA A 132 20.51 3.38 15.37
C ALA A 132 19.19 3.09 14.62
N GLY A 133 19.06 3.54 13.36
CA GLY A 133 17.94 3.24 12.47
C GLY A 133 17.98 1.84 11.85
N CYS A 134 19.06 1.07 12.01
CA CYS A 134 19.12 -0.34 11.60
C CYS A 134 18.20 -1.23 12.44
N VAL A 135 17.83 -0.79 13.65
CA VAL A 135 16.95 -1.50 14.59
C VAL A 135 15.47 -1.31 14.24
N THR A 136 15.11 -0.23 13.54
CA THR A 136 13.71 0.16 13.27
C THR A 136 13.36 0.26 11.79
N GLY A 137 14.36 0.38 10.91
CA GLY A 137 14.16 0.40 9.46
C GLY A 137 14.08 -1.00 8.88
N THR A 138 13.19 -1.22 7.92
CA THR A 138 13.19 -2.39 7.05
C THR A 138 13.34 -1.90 5.63
N GLU A 139 14.41 -2.31 4.95
CA GLU A 139 14.53 -2.11 3.51
C GLU A 139 13.82 -3.25 2.78
N MET A 140 13.14 -2.92 1.71
CA MET A 140 12.42 -3.84 0.85
C MET A 140 13.06 -3.80 -0.52
N ALA A 141 13.52 -4.94 -1.02
CA ALA A 141 13.90 -5.13 -2.41
C ALA A 141 12.79 -5.88 -3.13
N ALA A 142 12.26 -5.32 -4.22
CA ALA A 142 11.31 -5.99 -5.10
C ALA A 142 11.90 -6.14 -6.50
N GLY A 143 11.64 -7.26 -7.17
CA GLY A 143 12.11 -7.52 -8.53
C GLY A 143 11.13 -8.35 -9.33
N VAL A 144 11.11 -8.12 -10.64
CA VAL A 144 10.33 -8.90 -11.61
C VAL A 144 11.29 -9.72 -12.44
N LEU A 145 11.05 -11.02 -12.54
CA LEU A 145 11.78 -11.92 -13.41
C LEU A 145 10.88 -12.38 -14.55
N VAL A 146 11.44 -12.46 -15.75
CA VAL A 146 10.82 -13.03 -16.95
C VAL A 146 11.80 -14.06 -17.52
N HIS A 147 11.35 -15.31 -17.67
CA HIS A 147 12.18 -16.44 -18.14
C HIS A 147 13.48 -16.59 -17.34
N GLY A 148 13.38 -16.44 -16.01
CA GLY A 148 14.52 -16.51 -15.09
C GLY A 148 15.49 -15.33 -15.14
N LYS A 149 15.28 -14.33 -16.00
CA LYS A 149 16.10 -13.11 -16.08
C LYS A 149 15.44 -11.97 -15.32
N VAL A 150 16.24 -11.20 -14.59
CA VAL A 150 15.76 -9.98 -13.90
C VAL A 150 15.40 -8.94 -14.95
N PHE A 151 14.11 -8.62 -15.03
CA PHE A 151 13.57 -7.62 -15.95
C PHE A 151 13.58 -6.22 -15.32
N ALA A 152 13.19 -6.12 -14.05
CA ALA A 152 13.21 -4.87 -13.29
C ALA A 152 13.43 -5.16 -11.80
N ALA A 153 14.07 -4.25 -11.08
CA ALA A 153 14.19 -4.33 -9.63
C ALA A 153 14.22 -2.93 -9.00
N ALA A 154 13.69 -2.81 -7.79
CA ALA A 154 13.64 -1.59 -7.01
C ALA A 154 13.91 -1.90 -5.53
N ARG A 155 14.42 -0.91 -4.80
CA ARG A 155 14.52 -0.93 -3.33
C ARG A 155 13.72 0.24 -2.74
N GLY A 156 13.08 0.04 -1.60
CA GLY A 156 12.35 1.07 -0.87
C GLY A 156 12.33 0.79 0.63
N ALA A 157 12.22 1.82 1.46
CA ALA A 157 12.03 1.64 2.90
C ALA A 157 10.54 1.46 3.23
N ARG A 158 10.23 0.68 4.27
CA ARG A 158 8.85 0.52 4.76
C ARG A 158 8.26 1.88 5.18
N ALA A 159 7.03 2.15 4.76
CA ALA A 159 6.35 3.43 4.97
C ALA A 159 6.03 3.68 6.47
N GLY A 160 6.84 4.52 7.09
CA GLY A 160 6.54 5.30 8.32
C GLY A 160 7.19 6.69 8.30
N VAL A 161 8.07 6.94 7.34
CA VAL A 161 8.66 8.23 6.99
C VAL A 161 8.62 8.28 5.47
N THR A 162 7.99 9.28 4.87
CA THR A 162 7.87 9.45 3.41
C THR A 162 9.23 9.34 2.72
N PRO A 163 9.53 8.27 1.96
CA PRO A 163 10.75 8.22 1.17
C PRO A 163 10.38 8.61 -0.26
N ARG A 164 10.76 9.83 -0.64
CA ARG A 164 10.91 10.24 -2.04
C ARG A 164 11.68 9.15 -2.79
N TRP A 165 11.05 8.54 -3.80
CA TRP A 165 11.63 7.52 -4.67
C TRP A 165 13.04 7.92 -5.14
N ARG A 166 14.08 7.40 -4.48
CA ARG A 166 15.46 7.55 -4.93
C ARG A 166 15.82 6.35 -5.78
N ARG A 167 15.91 6.57 -7.09
CA ARG A 167 16.65 5.68 -7.99
C ARG A 167 18.13 5.76 -7.62
N ARG A 168 18.58 4.98 -6.63
CA ARG A 168 20.02 4.77 -6.40
C ARG A 168 20.48 3.66 -7.32
N GLU A 169 21.05 4.06 -8.46
CA GLU A 169 21.90 3.20 -9.29
C GLU A 169 23.19 2.92 -8.52
N ARG A 170 23.17 1.90 -7.66
CA ARG A 170 24.39 1.25 -7.18
C ARG A 170 24.40 -0.19 -7.68
N ARG A 171 25.03 -0.34 -8.85
CA ARG A 171 25.80 -1.48 -9.33
C ARG A 171 25.73 -2.71 -8.42
N TRP A 172 24.83 -3.64 -8.75
CA TRP A 172 24.70 -4.96 -8.13
C TRP A 172 25.95 -5.83 -8.43
N ARG A 173 27.04 -5.61 -7.69
CA ARG A 173 28.09 -6.64 -7.52
C ARG A 173 27.70 -7.44 -6.27
N LEU A 174 26.96 -8.55 -6.47
CA LEU A 174 26.86 -9.71 -5.55
C LEU A 174 25.75 -10.69 -5.95
N TRP A 175 25.10 -10.52 -7.10
CA TRP A 175 24.33 -11.57 -7.78
C TRP A 175 25.09 -12.16 -8.98
N THR A 176 26.41 -12.25 -8.86
CA THR A 176 27.29 -12.91 -9.83
C THR A 176 27.41 -14.39 -9.53
N ARG A 177 26.38 -15.15 -9.90
CA ARG A 177 26.57 -16.47 -10.50
C ARG A 177 25.36 -16.68 -11.38
N TRP A 178 25.58 -16.56 -12.68
CA TRP A 178 24.81 -17.05 -13.84
C TRP A 178 24.96 -16.00 -14.95
N GLY A 179 25.78 -16.38 -15.93
CA GLY A 179 26.39 -15.48 -16.91
C GLY A 179 25.41 -14.94 -17.95
N GLY A 180 25.73 -13.75 -18.45
CA GLY A 180 25.06 -13.16 -19.61
C GLY A 180 25.31 -11.67 -19.74
N ARG A 181 26.43 -11.33 -20.39
CA ARG A 181 26.84 -10.03 -20.99
C ARG A 181 25.96 -8.80 -20.69
N SER A 182 26.57 -7.85 -19.98
CA SER A 182 26.08 -6.48 -19.78
C SER A 182 26.16 -5.71 -21.10
N LEU A 183 25.02 -5.21 -21.59
CA LEU A 183 24.97 -4.18 -22.64
C LEU A 183 24.71 -2.85 -21.94
N GLU A 184 25.68 -1.95 -22.00
CA GLU A 184 25.56 -0.58 -21.50
C GLU A 184 24.63 0.22 -22.43
N LEU A 185 23.56 0.79 -21.89
CA LEU A 185 22.81 1.84 -22.55
C LEU A 185 22.69 3.03 -21.59
N GLY A 186 23.17 4.17 -22.10
CA GLY A 186 23.44 5.39 -21.36
C GLY A 186 22.21 6.07 -20.77
N SER A 187 22.52 6.88 -19.76
CA SER A 187 21.62 7.69 -18.95
C SER A 187 20.68 8.58 -19.77
N GLY A 188 19.41 8.59 -19.39
CA GLY A 188 18.47 9.65 -19.75
C GLY A 188 17.40 9.27 -20.78
N ALA A 189 16.46 8.39 -20.41
CA ALA A 189 15.12 8.37 -20.99
C ALA A 189 14.16 7.54 -20.11
N ILE A 190 12.95 8.05 -19.90
CA ILE A 190 11.79 7.19 -19.69
C ILE A 190 11.61 6.46 -21.02
N VAL A 191 12.09 5.22 -21.11
CA VAL A 191 11.88 4.43 -22.32
C VAL A 191 10.47 3.85 -22.27
N VAL A 192 9.52 4.59 -22.85
CA VAL A 192 8.31 4.01 -23.43
C VAL A 192 8.77 3.19 -24.62
N TRP A 193 8.83 1.86 -24.50
CA TRP A 193 9.10 1.01 -25.66
C TRP A 193 7.85 0.92 -26.54
N ARG A 194 7.90 1.60 -27.68
CA ARG A 194 7.22 1.21 -28.91
C ARG A 194 8.01 0.02 -29.49
N VAL A 195 7.43 -1.17 -29.51
CA VAL A 195 8.03 -2.31 -30.21
C VAL A 195 7.68 -2.19 -31.70
N ALA A 196 8.72 -2.07 -32.53
CA ALA A 196 8.61 -2.22 -33.97
C ALA A 196 8.37 -3.71 -34.32
N ARG A 197 7.59 -3.93 -35.38
CA ARG A 197 7.14 -5.25 -35.89
C ARG A 197 8.25 -6.27 -36.05
#